data_AF-A0A2M6WC25-F1
#
_entry.id   AF-A0A2M6WC25-F1
#
_cell.length_a   1.000
_cell.length_b   1.000
_cell.length_c   1.000
_cell.angle_alpha   90.00
_cell.angle_beta   90.00
_cell.angle_gamma   90.00
#
_symmetry.space_group_name_H-M   'P 1'
#
loop_
_entity.id
_entity.type
_entity.pdbx_description
1 polymer ?
#
loop_
_entity_poly.entity_id
_entity_poly.type
_entity_poly.pdbx_seq_one_letter_code
_entity_poly.pdbx_strand_id
1 'polypeptide(L)'
;MREIKKIDTLSVAKIFGLIYGGVYLVVGLAINLSVLIFGLPAGQGFDLLGFGSGILATFLVALLVGALSFVSGIILAWIYNRVAQLVGGIKWSETEASRFGHEHLIDDHKPQPQDEVNHILDDKKENNNETFSV
;
A
#
# COMPACT_ATOMS: atom_id res chain seq x y z
N MET A 1 -15.92 -2.84 -13.91
CA MET A 1 -16.93 -2.57 -12.89
C MET A 1 -16.20 -2.59 -11.57
N ARG A 2 -16.69 -1.81 -10.62
CA ARG A 2 -15.97 -1.59 -9.39
C ARG A 2 -16.78 -2.24 -8.30
N GLU A 3 -16.46 -3.51 -8.06
CA GLU A 3 -16.84 -4.20 -6.84
C GLU A 3 -16.56 -3.28 -5.63
N ILE A 4 -17.50 -3.21 -4.70
CA ILE A 4 -17.23 -2.62 -3.39
C ILE A 4 -16.22 -3.55 -2.72
N LYS A 5 -14.95 -3.17 -2.82
CA LYS A 5 -13.82 -3.98 -2.35
C LYS A 5 -14.00 -4.22 -0.86
N LYS A 6 -14.17 -5.48 -0.46
CA LYS A 6 -14.17 -5.87 0.95
C LYS A 6 -12.92 -5.31 1.60
N ILE A 7 -13.11 -4.61 2.71
CA ILE A 7 -11.98 -4.12 3.47
C ILE A 7 -11.43 -5.29 4.26
N ASP A 8 -10.12 -5.53 4.13
CA ASP A 8 -9.43 -6.53 4.92
C ASP A 8 -9.39 -6.08 6.39
N THR A 9 -10.19 -6.75 7.20
CA THR A 9 -10.36 -6.49 8.63
C THR A 9 -9.03 -6.50 9.39
N LEU A 10 -8.11 -7.38 8.99
CA LEU A 10 -6.83 -7.53 9.66
C LEU A 10 -5.88 -6.36 9.35
N SER A 11 -5.94 -5.83 8.11
CA SER A 11 -5.21 -4.63 7.72
C SER A 11 -5.69 -3.40 8.50
N VAL A 12 -7.01 -3.20 8.60
CA VAL A 12 -7.60 -2.09 9.37
C VAL A 12 -7.20 -2.18 10.84
N ALA A 13 -7.33 -3.36 11.45
CA ALA A 13 -6.99 -3.56 12.85
C ALA A 13 -5.52 -3.19 13.13
N LYS A 14 -4.58 -3.62 12.28
CA LYS A 14 -3.16 -3.27 12.39
C LYS A 14 -2.93 -1.76 12.32
N ILE A 15 -3.56 -1.08 11.38
CA ILE A 15 -3.43 0.37 11.21
C ILE A 15 -3.96 1.09 12.45
N PHE A 16 -5.14 0.71 12.95
CA PHE A 16 -5.71 1.30 14.17
C PHE A 16 -4.82 1.04 15.39
N GLY A 17 -4.40 -0.20 15.61
CA GLY A 17 -3.51 -0.54 16.73
C GLY A 17 -2.18 0.21 16.66
N LEU A 18 -1.58 0.32 15.47
CA LEU A 18 -0.30 1.01 15.27
C LEU A 18 -0.42 2.52 15.47
N ILE A 19 -1.48 3.15 14.94
CA ILE A 19 -1.69 4.59 15.08
C ILE A 19 -1.92 4.94 16.54
N TYR A 20 -2.90 4.31 17.20
CA TYR A 20 -3.25 4.66 18.58
C TYR A 20 -2.15 4.23 19.56
N GLY A 21 -1.61 3.01 19.44
CA GLY A 21 -0.50 2.57 20.28
C GLY A 21 0.76 3.39 20.06
N GLY A 22 1.09 3.70 18.81
CA GLY A 22 2.24 4.54 18.46
C GLY A 22 2.13 5.96 18.99
N VAL A 23 0.96 6.60 18.84
CA VAL A 23 0.70 7.95 19.37
C VAL A 23 0.84 7.97 20.89
N TYR A 24 0.26 7.01 21.61
CA TYR A 24 0.39 6.93 23.07
C TYR A 24 1.83 6.73 23.51
N LEU A 25 2.60 5.94 22.77
CA LEU A 25 4.02 5.73 23.06
C LEU A 25 4.82 7.02 22.88
N VAL A 26 4.64 7.74 21.76
CA VAL A 26 5.36 8.99 21.50
C VAL A 26 4.98 10.07 22.51
N VAL A 27 3.68 10.26 22.76
CA VAL A 27 3.19 11.27 23.72
C VAL A 27 3.63 10.93 25.13
N GLY A 28 3.49 9.67 25.56
CA GLY A 28 3.90 9.26 26.89
C GLY A 28 5.41 9.41 27.10
N LEU A 29 6.23 9.09 26.08
CA LEU A 29 7.67 9.30 26.16
C LEU A 29 8.00 10.80 26.29
N ALA A 30 7.34 11.66 25.50
CA ALA A 30 7.52 13.10 25.59
C ALA A 30 7.14 13.66 26.97
N ILE A 31 6.07 13.14 27.59
CA ILE A 31 5.67 13.52 28.95
C ILE A 31 6.73 13.09 29.97
N ASN A 32 7.22 11.84 29.91
CA ASN A 32 8.26 11.38 30.83
C ASN A 32 9.54 12.21 30.70
N LEU A 33 9.94 12.58 29.47
CA LEU A 33 11.09 13.45 29.23
C LEU A 33 10.87 14.86 29.79
N SER A 34 9.66 15.39 29.64
CA SER A 34 9.29 16.71 30.18
C SER A 34 9.33 16.70 31.70
N VAL A 35 8.81 15.65 32.35
CA VAL A 35 8.89 15.48 33.81
C VAL A 35 10.35 15.36 34.27
N LEU A 36 11.20 14.68 33.50
CA LEU A 36 12.61 14.56 33.82
C LEU A 36 13.33 15.92 33.79
N ILE A 37 13.05 16.75 32.79
CA ILE A 37 13.73 18.04 32.56
C ILE A 37 13.19 19.12 33.50
N PHE A 38 11.86 19.18 33.68
CA PHE A 38 11.19 20.27 34.39
C PHE A 38 10.71 19.90 35.81
N GLY A 39 10.64 18.62 36.14
CA GLY A 39 10.06 18.11 37.38
C GLY A 39 11.05 17.92 38.53
N LEU A 40 12.35 18.18 38.33
CA LEU A 40 13.34 18.12 39.41
C LEU A 40 13.39 19.47 40.16
N PRO A 41 12.86 19.56 41.39
CA PRO A 41 13.07 20.76 42.21
C PRO A 41 14.55 20.88 42.57
N ALA A 42 15.07 22.11 42.56
CA ALA A 42 16.45 22.41 42.88
C ALA A 42 16.79 21.93 44.30
N GLY A 43 17.43 20.76 44.41
CA GLY A 43 17.81 20.14 45.69
C GLY A 43 17.41 18.68 45.85
N GLN A 44 16.50 18.14 45.03
CA GLN A 44 16.25 16.70 44.99
C GLN A 44 17.18 16.02 43.98
N GLY A 45 17.81 14.94 44.40
CA GLY A 45 18.63 14.10 43.54
C GLY A 45 17.82 13.47 42.41
N PHE A 46 18.51 13.04 41.37
CA PHE A 46 17.89 12.41 40.21
C PHE A 46 17.23 11.07 40.62
N ASP A 47 15.90 11.00 40.58
CA ASP A 47 15.18 9.76 40.87
C ASP A 47 15.12 8.86 39.61
N LEU A 48 16.18 8.08 39.41
CA LEU A 48 16.25 7.10 38.33
C LEU A 48 15.16 6.03 38.45
N LEU A 49 14.71 5.70 39.67
CA LEU A 49 13.70 4.68 39.89
C LEU A 49 12.31 5.18 39.45
N GLY A 50 11.98 6.43 39.80
CA GLY A 50 10.78 7.13 39.35
C GLY A 50 10.73 7.26 37.83
N PHE A 51 11.82 7.68 37.20
CA PHE A 51 11.89 7.79 35.74
C PHE A 51 11.79 6.43 35.04
N GLY A 52 12.50 5.40 35.53
CA GLY A 52 12.46 4.06 34.95
C GLY A 52 11.08 3.42 35.04
N SER A 53 10.40 3.57 36.18
CA SER A 53 9.03 3.09 36.35
C SER A 53 8.02 3.84 35.47
N GLY A 54 8.21 5.14 35.24
CA GLY A 54 7.40 5.94 34.33
C GLY A 54 7.50 5.50 32.86
N ILE A 55 8.70 5.18 32.39
CA ILE A 55 8.90 4.61 31.04
C ILE A 55 8.21 3.26 30.92
N LEU A 56 8.39 2.37 31.89
CA LEU A 56 7.78 1.04 31.85
C LEU A 56 6.24 1.13 31.86
N ALA A 57 5.68 1.99 32.70
CA ALA A 57 4.24 2.25 32.75
C ALA A 57 3.73 2.80 31.40
N THR A 58 4.46 3.71 30.77
CA THR A 58 4.12 4.26 29.46
C THR A 58 4.07 3.18 28.39
N PHE A 59 5.08 2.30 28.36
CA PHE A 59 5.14 1.21 27.41
C PHE A 59 3.95 0.24 27.59
N LEU A 60 3.65 -0.13 28.83
CA LEU A 60 2.51 -0.99 29.17
C LEU A 60 1.18 -0.37 28.75
N VAL A 61 0.96 0.92 29.05
CA VAL A 61 -0.26 1.64 28.68
C VAL A 61 -0.39 1.74 27.16
N ALA A 62 0.68 2.12 26.46
CA ALA A 62 0.67 2.21 25.00
C ALA A 62 0.34 0.85 24.34
N LEU A 63 0.91 -0.24 24.87
CA LEU A 63 0.64 -1.59 24.38
C LEU A 63 -0.82 -1.99 24.64
N LEU A 64 -1.36 -1.71 25.83
CA LEU A 64 -2.74 -2.01 26.18
C LEU A 64 -3.73 -1.21 25.32
N VAL A 65 -3.51 0.09 25.18
CA VAL A 65 -4.35 0.96 24.33
C VAL A 65 -4.25 0.56 22.86
N GLY A 66 -3.06 0.22 22.38
CA GLY A 66 -2.85 -0.30 21.03
C GLY A 66 -3.62 -1.61 20.79
N ALA A 67 -3.59 -2.54 21.74
CA ALA A 67 -4.35 -3.79 21.66
C ALA A 67 -5.87 -3.56 21.68
N LEU A 68 -6.37 -2.68 22.54
CA LEU A 68 -7.80 -2.31 22.56
C LEU A 68 -8.24 -1.64 21.25
N SER A 69 -7.37 -0.79 20.69
CA SER A 69 -7.63 -0.11 19.42
C SER A 69 -7.61 -1.09 18.24
N PHE A 70 -6.75 -2.11 18.29
CA PHE A 70 -6.73 -3.20 17.31
C PHE A 70 -8.05 -3.97 17.31
N VAL A 71 -8.54 -4.37 18.49
CA VAL A 71 -9.83 -5.07 18.63
C VAL A 71 -10.99 -4.18 18.16
N SER A 72 -10.97 -2.90 18.51
CA SER A 72 -11.96 -1.92 18.05
C SER A 72 -11.95 -1.80 16.52
N GLY A 73 -10.78 -1.79 15.89
CA GLY A 73 -10.64 -1.79 14.43
C GLY A 73 -11.22 -3.04 13.77
N ILE A 74 -11.06 -4.22 14.37
CA ILE A 74 -11.70 -5.46 13.90
C ILE A 74 -13.22 -5.31 13.92
N ILE A 75 -13.78 -4.86 15.05
CA ILE A 75 -15.22 -4.71 15.23
C ILE A 75 -15.76 -3.72 14.19
N LEU A 76 -15.09 -2.58 14.00
CA LEU A 76 -15.51 -1.55 13.06
C LEU A 76 -15.53 -2.05 11.61
N ALA A 77 -14.46 -2.73 11.19
CA ALA A 77 -14.37 -3.30 9.85
C ALA A 77 -15.39 -4.43 9.62
N TRP A 78 -15.67 -5.23 10.65
CA TRP A 78 -16.72 -6.25 10.58
C TRP A 78 -18.11 -5.62 10.41
N ILE A 79 -18.43 -4.58 11.18
CA ILE A 79 -19.69 -3.82 11.04
C ILE A 79 -19.78 -3.20 9.65
N TYR A 80 -18.71 -2.55 9.17
CA TYR A 80 -18.66 -1.97 7.83
C TYR A 80 -18.97 -3.01 6.75
N ASN A 81 -18.33 -4.18 6.81
CA ASN A 81 -18.56 -5.25 5.85
C ASN A 81 -20.01 -5.77 5.88
N ARG A 82 -20.66 -5.81 7.06
CA ARG A 82 -22.08 -6.18 7.18
C ARG A 82 -23.02 -5.13 6.61
N VAL A 83 -22.78 -3.86 6.90
CA VAL A 83 -23.58 -2.74 6.36
C VAL A 83 -23.40 -2.64 4.85
N ALA A 84 -22.18 -2.81 4.34
CA ALA A 84 -21.90 -2.82 2.91
C ALA A 84 -22.65 -3.95 2.17
N GLN A 85 -22.86 -5.10 2.80
CA GLN A 85 -23.70 -6.17 2.24
C GLN A 85 -25.19 -5.79 2.18
N LEU A 86 -25.69 -5.05 3.17
CA LEU A 86 -27.09 -4.63 3.27
C LEU A 86 -27.40 -3.46 2.32
N VAL A 87 -26.50 -2.49 2.22
CA VAL A 87 -26.67 -1.26 1.42
C VAL A 87 -26.19 -1.47 -0.04
N GLY A 88 -25.20 -2.34 -0.26
CA GLY A 88 -24.61 -2.66 -1.56
C GLY A 88 -25.31 -3.77 -2.35
N GLY A 89 -26.55 -4.12 -2.01
CA GLY A 89 -27.37 -5.11 -2.72
C GLY A 89 -27.70 -4.79 -4.18
N ILE A 90 -27.17 -3.70 -4.75
CA ILE A 90 -27.28 -3.37 -6.17
C ILE A 90 -26.03 -3.86 -6.90
N LYS A 91 -26.11 -5.08 -7.42
CA LYS A 91 -25.16 -5.65 -8.38
C LYS A 91 -25.15 -4.79 -9.64
N TRP A 92 -24.05 -4.08 -9.92
CA TRP A 92 -23.81 -3.58 -11.28
C TRP A 92 -23.03 -4.64 -12.05
N SER A 93 -23.69 -5.26 -13.03
CA SER A 93 -23.21 -6.43 -13.78
C SER A 93 -21.92 -6.13 -14.51
N GLU A 94 -20.88 -6.88 -14.17
CA GLU A 94 -19.56 -6.81 -14.80
C GLU A 94 -19.46 -7.61 -16.09
N THR A 95 -20.22 -7.25 -17.14
CA THR A 95 -20.19 -7.99 -18.41
C THR A 95 -19.81 -7.18 -19.68
N GLU A 96 -19.79 -5.85 -19.67
CA GLU A 96 -19.62 -5.07 -20.92
C GLU A 96 -18.31 -4.27 -21.08
N ALA A 97 -17.52 -4.04 -20.03
CA ALA A 97 -16.34 -3.14 -20.12
C ALA A 97 -15.09 -3.78 -20.75
N SER A 98 -15.06 -5.11 -20.90
CA SER A 98 -13.93 -5.84 -21.51
C SER A 98 -14.04 -5.96 -23.03
N ARG A 99 -15.20 -5.65 -23.64
CA ARG A 99 -15.38 -5.70 -25.10
C ARG A 99 -14.90 -4.45 -25.83
N PHE A 100 -14.72 -3.32 -25.15
CA PHE A 100 -14.25 -2.08 -25.78
C PHE A 100 -12.75 -1.78 -25.58
N GLY A 101 -12.06 -2.54 -24.71
CA GLY A 101 -10.64 -2.30 -24.38
C GLY A 101 -9.63 -3.18 -25.12
N HIS A 102 -10.07 -4.22 -25.82
CA HIS A 102 -9.18 -5.19 -26.48
C HIS A 102 -9.22 -5.20 -28.02
N GLU A 103 -10.06 -4.35 -28.64
CA GLU A 103 -10.20 -4.29 -30.11
C GLU A 103 -9.40 -3.14 -30.75
N HIS A 104 -8.25 -2.79 -30.16
CA HIS A 104 -7.33 -1.83 -30.78
C HIS A 104 -5.85 -2.04 -30.45
N LEU A 105 -5.45 -3.29 -30.17
CA LEU A 105 -4.03 -3.67 -30.04
C LEU A 105 -3.69 -4.92 -30.88
N ILE A 106 -4.37 -5.10 -32.01
CA ILE A 106 -3.93 -6.02 -33.08
C ILE A 106 -4.03 -5.26 -34.40
N ASP A 107 -3.11 -4.32 -34.62
CA ASP A 107 -2.39 -4.17 -35.90
C ASP A 107 -1.43 -3.00 -35.78
N ASP A 108 -0.26 -3.27 -35.20
CA ASP A 108 0.92 -2.48 -35.53
C ASP A 108 2.12 -3.41 -35.44
N HIS A 109 2.07 -4.46 -36.27
CA HIS A 109 3.29 -5.16 -36.68
C HIS A 109 4.05 -4.19 -37.60
N LYS A 110 4.65 -3.17 -37.00
CA LYS A 110 5.64 -2.33 -37.67
C LYS A 110 6.77 -3.29 -38.07
N PRO A 111 7.00 -3.53 -39.37
CA PRO A 111 8.17 -4.31 -39.78
C PRO A 111 9.40 -3.63 -39.21
N GLN A 112 10.27 -4.40 -38.55
CA GLN A 112 11.53 -3.83 -38.11
C GLN A 112 12.29 -3.36 -39.36
N PRO A 113 12.87 -2.16 -39.36
CA PRO A 113 13.55 -1.59 -40.52
C PRO A 113 14.77 -2.40 -41.00
N GLN A 114 15.09 -3.51 -40.34
CA GLN A 114 16.15 -4.43 -40.76
C GLN A 114 15.65 -5.48 -41.77
N ASP A 115 14.34 -5.76 -41.84
CA ASP A 115 13.79 -6.73 -42.80
C ASP A 115 13.62 -6.12 -44.21
N GLU A 116 13.39 -4.81 -44.30
CA GLU A 116 13.33 -4.07 -45.58
C GLU A 116 14.71 -3.95 -46.28
N VAL A 117 15.79 -3.84 -45.50
CA VAL A 117 17.14 -3.70 -46.07
C VAL A 117 17.62 -5.01 -46.70
N ASN A 118 17.23 -6.16 -46.15
CA ASN A 118 17.61 -7.46 -46.70
C ASN A 118 16.90 -7.75 -48.03
N HIS A 119 15.64 -7.35 -48.17
CA HIS A 119 14.90 -7.53 -49.44
C HIS A 119 15.48 -6.72 -50.60
N ILE A 120 16.03 -5.51 -50.35
CA ILE A 120 16.66 -4.68 -51.39
C ILE A 120 18.02 -5.25 -51.82
N LEU A 121 18.74 -5.94 -50.92
CA LEU A 121 20.04 -6.52 -51.23
C LEU A 121 19.94 -7.82 -52.06
N ASP A 122 18.87 -8.61 -51.86
CA ASP A 122 18.65 -9.82 -52.64
C ASP A 122 18.20 -9.51 -54.08
N ASP A 123 17.34 -8.51 -54.28
CA ASP A 123 16.87 -8.09 -55.62
C ASP A 123 18.00 -7.51 -56.49
N LYS A 124 19.04 -6.93 -55.86
CA LYS A 124 20.22 -6.41 -56.57
C LYS A 124 21.23 -7.48 -56.97
N LYS A 125 21.21 -8.65 -56.32
CA LYS A 125 22.08 -9.78 -56.70
C LYS A 125 21.58 -10.51 -57.94
N GLU A 126 20.26 -10.59 -58.13
CA GLU A 126 19.68 -11.29 -59.28
C GLU A 126 19.91 -10.53 -60.59
N ASN A 127 19.84 -9.19 -60.55
CA ASN A 127 20.00 -8.35 -61.75
C ASN A 127 21.45 -8.23 -62.27
N ASN A 128 22.46 -8.53 -61.44
CA ASN A 128 23.87 -8.46 -61.85
C ASN A 128 24.39 -9.75 -62.52
N ASN A 129 23.63 -10.85 -62.48
CA ASN A 129 24.03 -12.10 -63.13
C ASN A 129 23.57 -12.19 -64.60
N GLU A 130 22.65 -11.33 -65.05
CA GLU A 130 22.17 -11.34 -66.43
C GLU A 130 22.99 -10.46 -67.39
N THR A 131 23.93 -9.66 -66.87
CA THR A 131 24.70 -8.70 -67.70
C THR A 131 26.10 -9.18 -68.10
N PHE A 132 26.50 -10.41 -67.76
CA PHE A 132 27.83 -10.97 -68.05
C PHE A 132 27.77 -12.31 -68.82
N SER A 133 26.89 -12.40 -69.81
CA SER A 133 26.89 -13.48 -70.81
C SER A 133 26.84 -12.90 -72.24
N VAL A 134 27.99 -12.39 -72.69
CA VAL A 134 28.30 -12.19 -74.13
C VAL A 134 29.66 -12.80 -74.42
#